data_AF-A0A2Y9FCH8-F1
#
_entry.id   AF-A0A2Y9FCH8-F1
#
_cell.length_a   1.000
_cell.length_b   1.000
_cell.length_c   1.000
_cell.angle_alpha   90.00
_cell.angle_beta   90.00
_cell.angle_gamma   90.00
#
_symmetry.space_group_name_H-M   'P 1'
#
loop_
_entity.id
_entity.type
_entity.pdbx_description
1 polymer ?
#
loop_
_entity_poly.entity_id
_entity_poly.type
_entity_poly.pdbx_seq_one_letter_code
_entity_poly.pdbx_strand_id
1 'polypeptide(L)'
;MHRREIPLTLLVLMFLGASEETCTSRLHITAVEGEPFYLKYCSSSSERENKTAIIKWYKNESHGPLELSSSSSPRIILLDYVLEFWPVHLNDSGSYSIRMGNDMHDWKLNVIRRPKHSCFTEKQVMSKSVEVKKSLQVACEHSYYQKLVNRTLLYKNCEKIENNQNPFLKKNAEFKDQGYYTCMFFLLHNGKLFNVTKTFNITIVGDNSNIIPALLGPKLTHVKVELGKDVQLNCSALLNEKDVIYWNIWKKNGKDPNVHEEEGTRIRTSEGKWLASKILRIEKVNENNLNFSYNCTAASEGGIDTKSFILLKKEDPVDIPGHIFTRGMIVAVLISVVIVCLVTVGAIYRVDLVLFYRHFLGRDETLTDGKTYDAFVSYLKECRPENGEEHTFAVEILPRVLEKHFGYKLCIFERDVVPGRAVVDEIHSLIEKSRRLIIVLSKSYMANEVREA
;
A
#
# COMPACT_ATOMS: atom_id res chain seq x y z
N MET A 1 -23.44 41.03 2.45
CA MET A 1 -24.31 41.41 1.31
C MET A 1 -23.42 42.13 0.31
N HIS A 2 -23.13 41.72 -0.92
CA HIS A 2 -23.79 40.86 -1.91
C HIS A 2 -22.72 40.01 -2.61
N ARG A 3 -22.88 38.68 -2.62
CA ARG A 3 -22.14 37.77 -3.49
C ARG A 3 -23.03 37.53 -4.70
N ARG A 4 -22.61 38.00 -5.88
CA ARG A 4 -23.35 37.88 -7.14
C ARG A 4 -23.04 36.51 -7.72
N GLU A 5 -23.98 35.58 -7.59
CA GLU A 5 -23.90 34.25 -8.19
C GLU A 5 -24.11 34.35 -9.70
N ILE A 6 -23.22 33.73 -10.47
CA ILE A 6 -23.32 33.56 -11.91
C ILE A 6 -23.83 32.12 -12.12
N PRO A 7 -25.04 31.90 -12.68
CA PRO A 7 -25.46 30.56 -13.03
C PRO A 7 -24.86 30.18 -14.38
N LEU A 8 -23.99 29.17 -14.39
CA LEU A 8 -23.61 28.44 -15.60
C LEU A 8 -24.85 27.70 -16.12
N THR A 9 -25.48 28.26 -17.16
CA THR A 9 -26.50 27.56 -17.93
C THR A 9 -25.83 26.43 -18.71
N LEU A 10 -26.10 25.19 -18.28
CA LEU A 10 -25.75 23.97 -18.97
C LEU A 10 -26.51 23.93 -20.31
N LEU A 11 -25.80 24.22 -21.41
CA LEU A 11 -26.33 24.07 -22.75
C LEU A 11 -26.29 22.59 -23.11
N VAL A 12 -27.33 21.85 -22.70
CA VAL A 12 -27.58 20.48 -23.16
C VAL A 12 -27.93 20.57 -24.65
N LEU A 13 -26.93 20.36 -25.49
CA LEU A 13 -27.12 20.03 -26.91
C LEU A 13 -27.90 18.71 -26.97
N MET A 14 -29.22 18.82 -27.02
CA MET A 14 -30.12 17.77 -27.50
C MET A 14 -29.74 17.51 -28.95
N PHE A 15 -28.85 16.54 -29.17
CA PHE A 15 -28.69 15.89 -30.47
C PHE A 15 -29.99 15.15 -30.78
N LEU A 16 -30.94 15.86 -31.38
CA LEU A 16 -32.01 15.26 -32.15
C LEU A 16 -31.34 14.51 -33.30
N GLY A 17 -31.23 13.19 -33.15
CA GLY A 17 -30.80 12.28 -34.20
C GLY A 17 -31.78 12.33 -35.36
N ALA A 18 -31.59 13.28 -36.27
CA ALA A 18 -31.98 13.09 -37.65
C ALA A 18 -31.06 12.02 -38.22
N SER A 19 -31.61 10.93 -38.74
CA SER A 19 -30.87 9.98 -39.57
C SER A 19 -30.45 10.69 -40.85
N GLU A 20 -29.37 11.47 -40.78
CA GLU A 20 -28.80 12.12 -41.95
C GLU A 20 -28.19 11.04 -42.85
N GLU A 21 -28.82 10.86 -44.01
CA GLU A 21 -28.27 10.09 -45.10
C GLU A 21 -26.84 10.56 -45.42
N THR A 22 -25.87 9.68 -45.22
CA THR A 22 -24.44 9.94 -45.41
C THR A 22 -24.14 10.47 -46.81
N CYS A 23 -23.68 11.72 -46.92
CA CYS A 23 -23.25 12.33 -48.17
C CYS A 23 -21.81 11.92 -48.54
N THR A 24 -21.42 12.12 -49.80
CA THR A 24 -20.14 11.61 -50.35
C THR A 24 -19.02 12.65 -50.24
N SER A 25 -18.39 12.76 -49.08
CA SER A 25 -17.33 13.75 -48.82
C SER A 25 -15.94 13.36 -49.36
N ARG A 26 -15.74 12.10 -49.75
CA ARG A 26 -14.44 11.59 -50.22
C ARG A 26 -14.23 11.92 -51.69
N LEU A 27 -13.11 12.60 -52.00
CA LEU A 27 -12.75 12.98 -53.38
C LEU A 27 -12.40 11.79 -54.27
N HIS A 28 -11.86 10.70 -53.71
CA HIS A 28 -11.52 9.49 -54.46
C HIS A 28 -12.44 8.34 -54.05
N ILE A 29 -13.14 7.77 -55.03
CA ILE A 29 -14.14 6.75 -54.77
C ILE A 29 -13.89 5.55 -55.66
N THR A 30 -14.02 4.35 -55.09
CA THR A 30 -13.89 3.09 -55.82
C THR A 30 -15.23 2.37 -55.83
N ALA A 31 -15.72 2.01 -57.00
CA ALA A 31 -16.97 1.28 -57.20
C ALA A 31 -16.72 -0.05 -57.93
N VAL A 32 -17.58 -1.05 -57.74
CA VAL A 32 -17.44 -2.37 -58.39
C VAL A 32 -18.36 -2.44 -59.59
N GLU A 33 -17.81 -2.88 -60.72
CA GLU A 33 -18.55 -3.08 -61.95
C GLU A 33 -19.77 -4.00 -61.73
N GLY A 34 -20.92 -3.57 -62.26
CA GLY A 34 -22.17 -4.30 -62.19
C GLY A 34 -22.99 -4.08 -60.90
N GLU A 35 -22.49 -3.30 -59.94
CA GLU A 35 -23.28 -2.86 -58.78
C GLU A 35 -23.94 -1.48 -59.02
N PRO A 36 -25.16 -1.26 -58.52
CA PRO A 36 -25.72 0.09 -58.37
C PRO A 36 -24.81 0.97 -57.53
N PHE A 37 -24.63 2.21 -57.97
CA PHE A 37 -23.74 3.17 -57.31
C PHE A 37 -24.32 4.57 -57.37
N TYR A 38 -23.95 5.44 -56.42
CA TYR A 38 -24.40 6.82 -56.41
C TYR A 38 -23.30 7.78 -55.91
N LEU A 39 -23.31 9.01 -56.42
CA LEU A 39 -22.56 10.14 -55.88
C LEU A 39 -23.54 11.15 -55.32
N LYS A 40 -23.42 11.49 -54.04
CA LYS A 40 -24.28 12.47 -53.37
C LYS A 40 -23.48 13.66 -52.87
N TYR A 41 -23.82 14.85 -53.35
CA TYR A 41 -23.24 16.10 -52.88
C TYR A 41 -23.63 16.41 -51.43
N CYS A 42 -22.66 16.88 -50.64
CA CYS A 42 -22.87 17.33 -49.26
C CYS A 42 -23.24 18.82 -49.27
N SER A 43 -24.53 19.17 -49.35
CA SER A 43 -24.96 20.56 -49.19
C SER A 43 -25.14 20.92 -47.71
N SER A 44 -24.60 22.07 -47.29
CA SER A 44 -24.79 22.63 -45.95
C SER A 44 -26.26 22.96 -45.70
N SER A 45 -26.74 22.84 -44.45
CA SER A 45 -28.11 23.20 -44.09
C SER A 45 -28.46 24.67 -44.39
N SER A 46 -27.47 25.56 -44.50
CA SER A 46 -27.64 26.97 -44.90
C SER A 46 -27.90 27.18 -46.39
N GLU A 47 -27.61 26.20 -47.26
CA GLU A 47 -27.75 26.31 -48.72
C GLU A 47 -29.08 25.76 -49.25
N ARG A 48 -29.81 24.97 -48.43
CA ARG A 48 -31.13 24.42 -48.81
C ARG A 48 -32.20 25.52 -48.97
N GLU A 49 -31.94 26.74 -48.49
CA GLU A 49 -32.82 27.89 -48.68
C GLU A 49 -32.70 28.53 -50.08
N ASN A 50 -31.60 28.30 -50.81
CA ASN A 50 -31.43 28.78 -52.20
C ASN A 50 -32.00 27.78 -53.22
N LYS A 51 -33.33 27.67 -53.27
CA LYS A 51 -34.07 26.78 -54.20
C LYS A 51 -33.97 27.14 -55.70
N THR A 52 -33.11 28.08 -56.10
CA THR A 52 -33.05 28.63 -57.47
C THR A 52 -31.75 28.37 -58.23
N ALA A 53 -30.75 27.70 -57.63
CA ALA A 53 -29.52 27.37 -58.33
C ALA A 53 -29.71 26.15 -59.25
N ILE A 54 -29.49 26.31 -60.55
CA ILE A 54 -29.50 25.20 -61.52
C ILE A 54 -28.30 24.29 -61.22
N ILE A 55 -28.57 23.06 -60.79
CA ILE A 55 -27.54 22.04 -60.54
C ILE A 55 -27.18 21.38 -61.87
N LYS A 56 -25.88 21.31 -62.16
CA LYS A 56 -25.36 20.64 -63.35
C LYS A 56 -24.27 19.66 -62.99
N TRP A 57 -24.29 18.50 -63.64
CA TRP A 57 -23.29 17.46 -63.48
C TRP A 57 -22.43 17.35 -64.73
N TYR A 58 -21.14 17.14 -64.54
CA TYR A 58 -20.14 17.06 -65.59
C TYR A 58 -19.28 15.81 -65.42
N LYS A 59 -18.84 15.23 -66.53
CA LYS A 59 -17.78 14.22 -66.59
C LYS A 59 -16.60 14.83 -67.34
N ASN A 60 -15.44 14.91 -66.72
CA ASN A 60 -14.22 15.40 -67.36
C ASN A 60 -13.65 14.33 -68.28
N GLU A 61 -13.67 14.60 -69.58
CA GLU A 61 -13.03 13.79 -70.61
C GLU A 61 -11.78 14.49 -71.15
N SER A 62 -10.98 13.79 -71.95
CA SER A 62 -9.72 14.31 -72.51
C SER A 62 -9.89 15.59 -73.34
N HIS A 63 -11.10 15.84 -73.86
CA HIS A 63 -11.45 17.01 -74.67
C HIS A 63 -12.16 18.13 -73.89
N GLY A 64 -12.33 17.99 -72.57
CA GLY A 64 -13.00 18.96 -71.70
C GLY A 64 -14.16 18.37 -70.87
N PRO A 65 -14.83 19.18 -70.02
CA PRO A 65 -15.99 18.76 -69.23
C PRO A 65 -17.22 18.55 -70.12
N LEU A 66 -17.73 17.31 -70.17
CA LEU A 66 -18.98 16.95 -70.83
C LEU A 66 -20.15 17.05 -69.84
N GLU A 67 -21.17 17.87 -70.14
CA GLU A 67 -22.38 17.97 -69.31
C GLU A 67 -23.20 16.68 -69.41
N LEU A 68 -23.53 16.10 -68.26
CA LEU A 68 -24.34 14.88 -68.17
C LEU A 68 -25.81 15.25 -68.26
N SER A 69 -26.53 14.58 -69.17
CA SER A 69 -27.97 14.74 -69.33
C SER A 69 -28.66 13.38 -69.14
N SER A 70 -29.83 13.35 -68.50
CA SER A 70 -30.60 12.12 -68.28
C SER A 70 -30.97 11.40 -69.60
N SER A 71 -30.98 12.12 -70.71
CA SER A 71 -31.22 11.61 -72.06
C SER A 71 -30.04 10.84 -72.69
N SER A 72 -28.81 10.99 -72.18
CA SER A 72 -27.62 10.39 -72.81
C SER A 72 -27.42 8.92 -72.44
N SER A 73 -27.97 8.45 -71.32
CA SER A 73 -27.97 7.04 -70.96
C SER A 73 -29.11 6.71 -70.00
N PRO A 74 -29.97 5.72 -70.30
CA PRO A 74 -31.08 5.33 -69.42
C PRO A 74 -30.61 4.70 -68.09
N ARG A 75 -29.30 4.48 -67.95
CA ARG A 75 -28.64 3.88 -66.78
C ARG A 75 -28.20 4.91 -65.74
N ILE A 76 -27.98 6.15 -66.17
CA ILE A 76 -27.49 7.24 -65.33
C ILE A 76 -28.66 8.17 -65.02
N ILE A 77 -29.01 8.28 -63.74
CA ILE A 77 -30.14 9.09 -63.28
C ILE A 77 -29.61 10.27 -62.48
N LEU A 78 -30.06 11.47 -62.84
CA LEU A 78 -29.72 12.70 -62.14
C LEU A 78 -30.92 13.12 -61.29
N LEU A 79 -30.73 13.13 -59.97
CA LEU A 79 -31.73 13.49 -58.96
C LEU A 79 -31.18 14.64 -58.11
N ASP A 80 -31.35 15.88 -58.56
CA ASP A 80 -30.82 17.09 -57.91
C ASP A 80 -29.35 16.93 -57.47
N TYR A 81 -29.13 16.67 -56.18
CA TYR A 81 -27.83 16.50 -55.53
C TYR A 81 -27.21 15.10 -55.66
N VAL A 82 -27.87 14.18 -56.35
CA VAL A 82 -27.46 12.78 -56.47
C VAL A 82 -27.32 12.37 -57.94
N LEU A 83 -26.20 11.75 -58.26
CA LEU A 83 -25.95 11.07 -59.54
C LEU A 83 -25.95 9.56 -59.30
N GLU A 84 -26.93 8.85 -59.84
CA GLU A 84 -27.07 7.40 -59.69
C GLU A 84 -26.66 6.64 -60.96
N PHE A 85 -26.14 5.43 -60.78
CA PHE A 85 -25.75 4.49 -61.81
C PHE A 85 -26.44 3.14 -61.56
N TRP A 86 -27.18 2.62 -62.55
CA TRP A 86 -27.98 1.39 -62.41
C TRP A 86 -27.67 0.33 -63.50
N PRO A 87 -26.52 -0.38 -63.47
CA PRO A 87 -25.42 -0.33 -62.49
C PRO A 87 -24.22 0.45 -63.04
N VAL A 88 -23.07 0.53 -62.33
CA VAL A 88 -21.84 1.15 -62.86
C VAL A 88 -21.03 0.21 -63.78
N HIS A 89 -20.36 0.75 -64.80
CA HIS A 89 -19.47 0.02 -65.74
C HIS A 89 -18.03 0.56 -65.72
N LEU A 90 -17.07 -0.21 -66.23
CA LEU A 90 -15.65 0.21 -66.28
C LEU A 90 -15.43 1.54 -67.00
N ASN A 91 -16.22 1.80 -68.06
CA ASN A 91 -16.16 3.02 -68.87
C ASN A 91 -16.64 4.27 -68.12
N ASP A 92 -17.27 4.10 -66.95
CA ASP A 92 -17.66 5.19 -66.06
C ASP A 92 -16.50 5.64 -65.17
N SER A 93 -15.33 5.00 -65.24
CA SER A 93 -14.15 5.51 -64.53
C SER A 93 -13.75 6.87 -65.08
N GLY A 94 -13.55 7.86 -64.21
CA GLY A 94 -13.27 9.22 -64.62
C GLY A 94 -13.45 10.24 -63.49
N SER A 95 -13.25 11.51 -63.82
CA SER A 95 -13.52 12.60 -62.89
C SER A 95 -14.90 13.19 -63.16
N TYR A 96 -15.71 13.32 -62.12
CA TYR A 96 -17.06 13.86 -62.14
C TYR A 96 -17.11 15.13 -61.32
N SER A 97 -17.84 16.13 -61.79
CA SER A 97 -17.97 17.42 -61.12
C SER A 97 -19.43 17.81 -61.02
N ILE A 98 -19.87 18.27 -59.86
CA ILE A 98 -21.16 18.97 -59.70
C ILE A 98 -20.91 20.47 -59.64
N ARG A 99 -21.74 21.25 -60.31
CA ARG A 99 -21.74 22.71 -60.23
C ARG A 99 -23.09 23.19 -59.71
N MET A 100 -23.06 23.98 -58.65
CA MET A 100 -24.23 24.64 -58.07
C MET A 100 -23.89 26.12 -57.86
N GLY A 101 -24.37 26.99 -58.75
CA GLY A 101 -23.97 28.40 -58.73
C GLY A 101 -22.46 28.56 -58.95
N ASN A 102 -21.76 29.13 -57.96
CA ASN A 102 -20.30 29.28 -57.96
C ASN A 102 -19.54 28.08 -57.34
N ASP A 103 -20.25 27.18 -56.66
CA ASP A 103 -19.63 26.05 -55.99
C ASP A 103 -19.44 24.90 -56.98
N MET A 104 -18.22 24.36 -56.98
CA MET A 104 -17.85 23.22 -57.79
C MET A 104 -17.21 22.17 -56.90
N HIS A 105 -17.67 20.92 -57.03
CA HIS A 105 -17.12 19.82 -56.27
C HIS A 105 -16.79 18.65 -57.19
N ASP A 106 -15.57 18.14 -57.04
CA ASP A 106 -14.97 17.16 -57.95
C ASP A 106 -14.76 15.83 -57.23
N TRP A 107 -15.15 14.74 -57.89
CA TRP A 107 -14.89 13.37 -57.49
C TRP A 107 -14.10 12.65 -58.57
N LYS A 108 -13.19 11.76 -58.17
CA LYS A 108 -12.55 10.79 -59.05
C LYS A 108 -13.12 9.40 -58.78
N LEU A 109 -13.93 8.92 -59.71
CA LEU A 109 -14.52 7.59 -59.68
C LEU A 109 -13.60 6.58 -60.37
N ASN A 110 -13.22 5.54 -59.64
CA ASN A 110 -12.46 4.41 -60.16
C ASN A 110 -13.32 3.15 -60.11
N VAL A 111 -13.70 2.61 -61.26
CA VAL A 111 -14.52 1.40 -61.34
C VAL A 111 -13.63 0.19 -61.53
N ILE A 112 -13.74 -0.77 -60.62
CA ILE A 112 -12.95 -1.98 -60.60
C ILE A 112 -13.76 -3.19 -61.06
N ARG A 113 -13.11 -4.13 -61.74
CA ARG A 113 -13.74 -5.37 -62.19
C ARG A 113 -14.16 -6.22 -61.00
N ARG A 114 -15.37 -6.79 -61.10
CA ARG A 114 -15.83 -7.79 -60.13
C ARG A 114 -14.99 -9.07 -60.28
N PRO A 115 -14.43 -9.62 -59.19
CA PRO A 115 -13.69 -10.87 -59.24
C PRO A 115 -14.61 -12.03 -59.62
N LYS A 116 -14.17 -12.91 -60.52
CA LYS A 116 -14.97 -14.05 -61.00
C LYS A 116 -15.10 -15.19 -59.98
N HIS A 117 -14.15 -15.32 -59.07
CA HIS A 117 -14.05 -16.44 -58.12
C HIS A 117 -14.29 -16.03 -56.67
N SER A 118 -14.76 -14.80 -56.42
CA SER A 118 -15.04 -14.30 -55.07
C SER A 118 -16.37 -13.57 -55.05
N CYS A 119 -17.05 -13.61 -53.90
CA CYS A 119 -18.29 -12.88 -53.64
C CYS A 119 -18.05 -11.43 -53.21
N PHE A 120 -16.80 -11.01 -53.02
CA PHE A 120 -16.43 -9.65 -52.64
C PHE A 120 -15.12 -9.21 -53.30
N THR A 121 -14.88 -7.90 -53.32
CA THR A 121 -13.63 -7.33 -53.83
C THR A 121 -12.76 -6.78 -52.70
N GLU A 122 -11.50 -7.22 -52.63
CA GLU A 122 -10.55 -6.87 -51.55
C GLU A 122 -10.39 -5.36 -51.35
N LYS A 123 -10.41 -4.58 -52.43
CA LYS A 123 -10.26 -3.11 -52.38
C LYS A 123 -11.46 -2.38 -51.74
N GLN A 124 -12.58 -3.05 -51.52
CA GLN A 124 -13.79 -2.49 -50.90
C GLN A 124 -14.09 -3.08 -49.51
N VAL A 125 -13.13 -3.77 -48.91
CA VAL A 125 -13.30 -4.40 -47.61
C VAL A 125 -13.10 -3.40 -46.47
N MET A 126 -14.03 -3.39 -45.51
CA MET A 126 -13.95 -2.59 -44.28
C MET A 126 -13.43 -3.44 -43.12
N SER A 127 -12.23 -3.14 -42.62
CA SER A 127 -11.66 -3.89 -41.49
C SER A 127 -12.29 -3.47 -40.16
N LYS A 128 -12.61 -4.45 -39.31
CA LYS A 128 -13.13 -4.27 -37.95
C LYS A 128 -12.49 -5.30 -37.02
N SER A 129 -11.80 -4.84 -35.98
CA SER A 129 -11.26 -5.71 -34.92
C SER A 129 -12.27 -5.85 -33.78
N VAL A 130 -12.41 -7.06 -33.25
CA VAL A 130 -13.27 -7.36 -32.09
C VAL A 130 -12.50 -8.25 -31.11
N GLU A 131 -12.53 -7.92 -29.83
CA GLU A 131 -11.91 -8.73 -28.79
C GLU A 131 -12.71 -10.01 -28.53
N VAL A 132 -12.02 -11.11 -28.22
CA VAL A 132 -12.65 -12.38 -27.83
C VAL A 132 -13.60 -12.18 -26.64
N LYS A 133 -14.71 -12.92 -26.61
CA LYS A 133 -15.80 -12.82 -25.61
C LYS A 133 -16.59 -11.51 -25.59
N LYS A 134 -16.18 -10.46 -26.32
CA LYS A 134 -16.99 -9.24 -26.49
C LYS A 134 -18.10 -9.45 -27.53
N SER A 135 -19.10 -8.57 -27.54
CA SER A 135 -20.22 -8.61 -28.49
C SER A 135 -19.77 -8.30 -29.92
N LEU A 136 -19.69 -9.31 -30.76
CA LEU A 136 -19.53 -9.19 -32.21
C LEU A 136 -20.88 -8.87 -32.85
N GLN A 137 -20.95 -7.72 -33.53
CA GLN A 137 -22.13 -7.28 -34.28
C GLN A 137 -21.78 -6.97 -35.74
N VAL A 138 -22.47 -7.65 -36.65
CA VAL A 138 -22.47 -7.39 -38.10
C VAL A 138 -23.89 -7.00 -38.49
N ALA A 139 -24.09 -5.70 -38.71
CA ALA A 139 -25.36 -5.14 -39.15
C ALA A 139 -25.33 -4.91 -40.66
N CYS A 140 -26.14 -5.67 -41.40
CA CYS A 140 -26.34 -5.46 -42.83
C CYS A 140 -27.39 -4.38 -43.04
N GLU A 141 -26.95 -3.12 -43.02
CA GLU A 141 -27.76 -1.95 -43.32
C GLU A 141 -27.07 -1.10 -44.38
N HIS A 142 -27.87 -0.55 -45.29
CA HIS A 142 -27.40 0.32 -46.37
C HIS A 142 -28.14 1.66 -46.33
N SER A 143 -27.49 2.72 -45.86
CA SER A 143 -28.11 4.04 -45.63
C SER A 143 -28.97 4.55 -46.80
N TYR A 144 -28.43 4.54 -48.03
CA TYR A 144 -29.13 5.06 -49.20
C TYR A 144 -30.18 4.11 -49.79
N TYR A 145 -29.78 2.89 -50.16
CA TYR A 145 -30.68 1.93 -50.80
C TYR A 145 -31.62 1.18 -49.87
N GLN A 146 -31.62 1.43 -48.54
CA GLN A 146 -32.41 0.63 -47.56
C GLN A 146 -33.88 0.44 -47.97
N LYS A 147 -34.51 1.50 -48.50
CA LYS A 147 -35.92 1.48 -48.94
C LYS A 147 -36.17 0.63 -50.19
N LEU A 148 -35.14 0.40 -51.00
CA LEU A 148 -35.18 -0.37 -52.25
C LEU A 148 -34.76 -1.84 -52.06
N VAL A 149 -34.30 -2.20 -50.86
CA VAL A 149 -33.88 -3.57 -50.53
C VAL A 149 -35.09 -4.49 -50.48
N ASN A 150 -35.12 -5.47 -51.39
CA ASN A 150 -36.10 -6.55 -51.37
C ASN A 150 -35.66 -7.66 -50.40
N ARG A 151 -34.39 -8.05 -50.47
CA ARG A 151 -33.81 -9.14 -49.68
C ARG A 151 -32.37 -8.84 -49.33
N THR A 152 -31.94 -9.25 -48.14
CA THR A 152 -30.53 -9.20 -47.73
C THR A 152 -30.06 -10.60 -47.36
N LEU A 153 -28.86 -10.98 -47.82
CA LEU A 153 -28.18 -12.21 -47.46
C LEU A 153 -26.82 -11.90 -46.83
N LEU A 154 -26.44 -12.69 -45.83
CA LEU A 154 -25.15 -12.60 -45.17
C LEU A 154 -24.31 -13.82 -45.52
N TYR A 155 -23.06 -13.58 -45.91
CA TYR A 155 -22.07 -14.60 -46.23
C TYR A 155 -20.88 -14.48 -45.29
N LYS A 156 -20.29 -15.60 -44.90
CA LYS A 156 -18.97 -15.67 -44.26
C LYS A 156 -18.03 -16.38 -45.21
N ASN A 157 -16.94 -15.74 -45.61
CA ASN A 157 -15.98 -16.29 -46.57
C ASN A 157 -16.64 -16.85 -47.84
N CYS A 158 -17.66 -16.14 -48.35
CA CYS A 158 -18.49 -16.55 -49.50
C CYS A 158 -19.38 -17.78 -49.32
N GLU A 159 -19.50 -18.29 -48.10
CA GLU A 159 -20.49 -19.29 -47.73
C GLU A 159 -21.71 -18.61 -47.09
N LYS A 160 -22.90 -18.96 -47.55
CA LYS A 160 -24.15 -18.35 -47.07
C LYS A 160 -24.40 -18.77 -45.62
N ILE A 161 -24.63 -17.80 -44.75
CA ILE A 161 -25.09 -18.07 -43.39
C ILE A 161 -26.61 -18.26 -43.42
N GLU A 162 -27.09 -19.44 -43.06
CA GLU A 162 -28.52 -19.70 -42.90
C GLU A 162 -29.03 -19.04 -41.62
N ASN A 163 -29.57 -17.82 -41.73
CA ASN A 163 -30.25 -17.17 -40.61
C ASN A 163 -31.70 -16.84 -41.03
N ASN A 164 -32.66 -17.36 -40.26
CA ASN A 164 -34.03 -17.58 -40.76
C ASN A 164 -34.97 -16.38 -40.69
N GLN A 165 -34.53 -15.19 -40.25
CA GLN A 165 -35.44 -14.04 -40.21
C GLN A 165 -34.78 -12.64 -40.23
N ASN A 166 -33.49 -12.49 -39.89
CA ASN A 166 -32.80 -11.19 -39.95
C ASN A 166 -31.33 -11.33 -40.39
N PRO A 167 -30.81 -10.50 -41.31
CA PRO A 167 -29.41 -10.50 -41.78
C PRO A 167 -28.47 -9.84 -40.74
N PHE A 168 -28.71 -10.11 -39.47
CA PHE A 168 -28.02 -9.51 -38.34
C PHE A 168 -27.30 -10.60 -37.55
N LEU A 169 -25.97 -10.52 -37.49
CA LEU A 169 -25.18 -11.39 -36.63
C LEU A 169 -24.86 -10.64 -35.35
N LYS A 170 -25.38 -11.13 -34.21
CA LYS A 170 -24.99 -10.68 -32.88
C LYS A 170 -24.69 -11.88 -31.99
N LYS A 171 -23.44 -12.00 -31.58
CA LYS A 171 -22.99 -13.06 -30.68
C LYS A 171 -21.71 -12.66 -29.97
N ASN A 172 -21.29 -13.43 -28.96
CA ASN A 172 -19.98 -13.24 -28.36
C ASN A 172 -18.90 -13.73 -29.33
N ALA A 173 -17.83 -12.96 -29.47
CA ALA A 173 -16.75 -13.21 -30.40
C ALA A 173 -15.93 -14.43 -29.99
N GLU A 174 -15.74 -15.37 -30.91
CA GLU A 174 -14.84 -16.51 -30.77
C GLU A 174 -13.76 -16.43 -31.86
N PHE A 175 -12.56 -17.01 -31.63
CA PHE A 175 -11.49 -16.99 -32.64
C PHE A 175 -11.92 -17.59 -34.00
N LYS A 176 -12.81 -18.59 -33.99
CA LYS A 176 -13.39 -19.19 -35.21
C LYS A 176 -14.22 -18.20 -36.04
N ASP A 177 -14.58 -17.05 -35.48
CA ASP A 177 -15.41 -16.04 -36.13
C ASP A 177 -14.62 -15.08 -37.00
N GLN A 178 -13.29 -15.13 -36.95
CA GLN A 178 -12.44 -14.39 -37.85
C GLN A 178 -12.76 -14.74 -39.32
N GLY A 179 -12.83 -13.73 -40.17
CA GLY A 179 -13.08 -13.89 -41.60
C GLY A 179 -13.80 -12.72 -42.24
N TYR A 180 -14.17 -12.91 -43.51
CA TYR A 180 -14.83 -11.90 -44.32
C TYR A 180 -16.35 -12.09 -44.27
N TYR A 181 -17.05 -11.09 -43.78
CA TYR A 181 -18.51 -11.07 -43.70
C TYR A 181 -19.07 -10.16 -44.79
N THR A 182 -19.74 -10.73 -45.78
CA THR A 182 -20.29 -10.00 -46.92
C THR A 182 -21.81 -9.92 -46.80
N CYS A 183 -22.31 -8.71 -46.61
CA CYS A 183 -23.72 -8.38 -46.74
C CYS A 183 -24.02 -8.16 -48.23
N MET A 184 -24.92 -8.96 -48.79
CA MET A 184 -25.41 -8.81 -50.16
C MET A 184 -26.87 -8.35 -50.13
N PHE A 185 -27.10 -7.15 -50.64
CA PHE A 185 -28.41 -6.52 -50.74
C PHE A 185 -28.96 -6.71 -52.15
N PHE A 186 -30.16 -7.25 -52.28
CA PHE A 186 -30.86 -7.38 -53.55
C PHE A 186 -31.85 -6.23 -53.70
N LEU A 187 -31.64 -5.41 -54.73
CA LEU A 187 -32.42 -4.23 -55.04
C LEU A 187 -33.29 -4.50 -56.27
N LEU A 188 -34.56 -4.12 -56.22
CA LEU A 188 -35.45 -4.18 -57.38
C LEU A 188 -35.62 -2.78 -57.96
N HIS A 189 -35.18 -2.56 -59.20
CA HIS A 189 -35.30 -1.27 -59.88
C HIS A 189 -35.81 -1.48 -61.32
N ASN A 190 -36.94 -0.86 -61.66
CA ASN A 190 -37.60 -0.98 -62.97
C ASN A 190 -37.76 -2.43 -63.48
N GLY A 191 -38.14 -3.35 -62.57
CA GLY A 191 -38.35 -4.77 -62.89
C GLY A 191 -37.07 -5.60 -63.02
N LYS A 192 -35.87 -5.00 -62.91
CA LYS A 192 -34.58 -5.70 -62.90
C LYS A 192 -34.04 -5.85 -61.48
N LEU A 193 -33.46 -7.02 -61.19
CA LEU A 193 -32.83 -7.31 -59.92
C LEU A 193 -31.35 -6.96 -59.97
N PHE A 194 -30.89 -6.15 -59.04
CA PHE A 194 -29.49 -5.77 -58.85
C PHE A 194 -28.97 -6.26 -57.50
N ASN A 195 -27.65 -6.38 -57.37
CA ASN A 195 -27.00 -6.65 -56.09
C ASN A 195 -25.97 -5.58 -55.74
N VAL A 196 -25.92 -5.24 -54.46
CA VAL A 196 -24.89 -4.37 -53.87
C VAL A 196 -24.24 -5.16 -52.74
N THR A 197 -22.91 -5.17 -52.67
CA THR A 197 -22.18 -5.91 -51.65
C THR A 197 -21.45 -4.97 -50.69
N LYS A 198 -21.47 -5.30 -49.40
CA LYS A 198 -20.70 -4.61 -48.36
C LYS A 198 -19.98 -5.65 -47.52
N THR A 199 -18.65 -5.60 -47.53
CA THR A 199 -17.82 -6.64 -46.89
C THR A 199 -17.03 -6.09 -45.72
N PHE A 200 -17.08 -6.82 -44.61
CA PHE A 200 -16.33 -6.54 -43.39
C PHE A 200 -15.25 -7.60 -43.20
N ASN A 201 -14.00 -7.20 -43.04
CA ASN A 201 -12.95 -8.09 -42.57
C ASN A 201 -12.93 -8.04 -41.04
N ILE A 202 -13.39 -9.12 -40.41
CA ILE A 202 -13.48 -9.23 -38.95
C ILE A 202 -12.26 -9.97 -38.44
N THR A 203 -11.46 -9.28 -37.64
CA THR A 203 -10.29 -9.85 -36.96
C THR A 203 -10.59 -10.01 -35.48
N ILE A 204 -10.32 -11.20 -34.93
CA ILE A 204 -10.56 -11.47 -33.52
C ILE A 204 -9.26 -11.31 -32.76
N VAL A 205 -9.21 -10.33 -31.87
CA VAL A 205 -8.05 -10.04 -31.03
C VAL A 205 -8.20 -10.77 -29.70
N GLY A 206 -7.09 -11.23 -29.13
CA GLY A 206 -7.07 -11.84 -27.80
C GLY A 206 -7.63 -10.91 -26.72
N ASP A 207 -7.96 -11.47 -25.57
CA ASP A 207 -8.50 -10.73 -24.42
C ASP A 207 -7.40 -9.77 -23.91
N ASN A 208 -7.38 -8.54 -24.45
CA ASN A 208 -6.67 -7.42 -23.86
C ASN A 208 -7.54 -6.91 -22.71
N SER A 209 -7.74 -7.75 -21.69
CA SER A 209 -8.31 -7.32 -20.43
C SER A 209 -7.33 -6.31 -19.83
N ASN A 210 -7.51 -5.03 -20.19
CA ASN A 210 -6.73 -3.91 -19.73
C ASN A 210 -6.81 -3.91 -18.20
N ILE A 211 -5.75 -4.35 -17.55
CA ILE A 211 -5.65 -4.29 -16.10
C ILE A 211 -5.47 -2.83 -15.69
N ILE A 212 -6.02 -2.46 -14.54
CA ILE A 212 -5.64 -1.20 -13.90
C ILE A 212 -4.17 -1.36 -13.49
N PRO A 213 -3.27 -0.45 -13.90
CA PRO A 213 -1.85 -0.58 -13.61
C PRO A 213 -1.63 -0.57 -12.10
N ALA A 214 -0.78 -1.47 -11.61
CA ALA A 214 -0.54 -1.64 -10.18
C ALA A 214 0.93 -1.48 -9.85
N LEU A 215 1.25 -0.54 -8.96
CA LEU A 215 2.61 -0.35 -8.45
C LEU A 215 2.93 -1.38 -7.38
N LEU A 216 4.14 -1.94 -7.45
CA LEU A 216 4.60 -2.95 -6.51
C LEU A 216 5.13 -2.31 -5.21
N GLY A 217 4.77 -2.93 -4.09
CA GLY A 217 5.17 -2.51 -2.75
C GLY A 217 4.24 -1.47 -2.10
N PRO A 218 4.66 -0.86 -0.97
CA PRO A 218 3.80 0.03 -0.21
C PRO A 218 3.62 1.39 -0.91
N LYS A 219 2.49 2.05 -0.66
CA LYS A 219 2.15 3.38 -1.22
C LYS A 219 3.11 4.49 -0.81
N LEU A 220 3.67 4.38 0.40
CA LEU A 220 4.63 5.33 0.94
C LEU A 220 5.87 4.57 1.40
N THR A 221 7.04 4.98 0.92
CA THR A 221 8.33 4.38 1.29
C THR A 221 9.26 5.46 1.85
N HIS A 222 9.77 5.26 3.06
CA HIS A 222 10.79 6.12 3.65
C HIS A 222 12.18 5.54 3.39
N VAL A 223 13.09 6.32 2.83
CA VAL A 223 14.46 5.89 2.50
C VAL A 223 15.44 6.72 3.30
N LYS A 224 16.22 6.07 4.17
CA LYS A 224 17.27 6.74 4.96
C LYS A 224 18.50 6.96 4.09
N VAL A 225 18.98 8.21 4.01
CA VAL A 225 20.09 8.62 3.14
C VAL A 225 21.11 9.47 3.89
N GLU A 226 22.37 9.38 3.45
CA GLU A 226 23.47 10.20 3.94
C GLU A 226 23.67 11.38 2.97
N LEU A 227 23.93 12.56 3.52
CA LEU A 227 24.19 13.75 2.71
C LEU A 227 25.47 13.57 1.87
N GLY A 228 25.43 14.03 0.62
CA GLY A 228 26.55 13.95 -0.32
C GLY A 228 26.76 12.59 -1.00
N LYS A 229 26.03 11.54 -0.62
CA LYS A 229 26.01 10.25 -1.35
C LYS A 229 24.90 10.21 -2.39
N ASP A 230 25.03 9.31 -3.36
CA ASP A 230 24.02 9.07 -4.38
C ASP A 230 22.99 8.04 -3.88
N VAL A 231 21.73 8.22 -4.26
CA VAL A 231 20.66 7.26 -3.98
C VAL A 231 19.88 6.94 -5.24
N GLN A 232 19.43 5.69 -5.35
CA GLN A 232 18.59 5.21 -6.45
C GLN A 232 17.25 4.74 -5.88
N LEU A 233 16.16 5.30 -6.41
CA LEU A 233 14.81 4.90 -6.07
C LEU A 233 14.27 4.03 -7.21
N ASN A 234 14.00 2.76 -6.92
CA ASN A 234 13.43 1.85 -7.91
C ASN A 234 11.91 1.79 -7.77
N CYS A 235 11.22 2.02 -8.89
CA CYS A 235 9.78 1.90 -8.99
C CYS A 235 9.40 0.87 -10.05
N SER A 236 8.67 -0.17 -9.64
CA SER A 236 8.21 -1.24 -10.53
C SER A 236 6.69 -1.34 -10.55
N ALA A 237 6.12 -1.58 -11.73
CA ALA A 237 4.68 -1.67 -11.94
C ALA A 237 4.33 -2.84 -12.86
N LEU A 238 3.18 -3.47 -12.59
CA LEU A 238 2.53 -4.39 -13.51
C LEU A 238 1.57 -3.58 -14.40
N LEU A 239 1.77 -3.64 -15.71
CA LEU A 239 1.10 -2.75 -16.66
C LEU A 239 0.76 -3.44 -18.00
N ASN A 240 -0.05 -2.77 -18.83
CA ASN A 240 -0.36 -3.18 -20.20
C ASN A 240 0.68 -2.64 -21.19
N GLU A 241 0.67 -3.13 -22.43
CA GLU A 241 1.67 -2.76 -23.45
C GLU A 241 1.77 -1.24 -23.71
N LYS A 242 0.62 -0.55 -23.70
CA LYS A 242 0.51 0.90 -23.99
C LYS A 242 0.66 1.78 -22.75
N ASP A 243 0.72 1.19 -21.55
CA ASP A 243 0.75 1.94 -20.30
C ASP A 243 2.12 2.58 -20.07
N VAL A 244 2.12 3.68 -19.31
CA VAL A 244 3.32 4.48 -19.05
C VAL A 244 3.62 4.55 -17.55
N ILE A 245 4.92 4.46 -17.23
CA ILE A 245 5.45 4.67 -15.89
C ILE A 245 6.43 5.86 -15.92
N TYR A 246 6.23 6.82 -15.03
CA TYR A 246 7.04 8.03 -14.97
C TYR A 246 7.17 8.57 -13.55
N TRP A 247 8.22 9.34 -13.32
CA TRP A 247 8.43 10.06 -12.07
C TRP A 247 7.89 11.48 -12.18
N ASN A 248 7.09 11.88 -11.19
CA ASN A 248 6.64 13.25 -11.01
C ASN A 248 7.56 13.97 -10.01
N ILE A 249 8.42 14.84 -10.54
CA ILE A 249 9.52 15.52 -9.83
C ILE A 249 9.29 17.04 -9.79
N TRP A 250 8.06 17.51 -9.96
CA TRP A 250 7.80 18.94 -10.04
C TRP A 250 7.92 19.62 -8.67
N LYS A 251 8.91 20.50 -8.53
CA LYS A 251 8.98 21.49 -7.44
C LYS A 251 8.54 22.86 -7.96
N LYS A 252 8.05 23.70 -7.04
CA LYS A 252 7.69 25.10 -7.33
C LYS A 252 8.85 25.91 -7.96
N ASN A 253 10.10 25.50 -7.74
CA ASN A 253 11.30 26.19 -8.21
C ASN A 253 11.96 25.52 -9.44
N GLY A 254 11.29 24.57 -10.10
CA GLY A 254 11.85 23.81 -11.24
C GLY A 254 12.38 22.41 -10.86
N LYS A 255 12.94 21.68 -11.83
CA LYS A 255 13.54 20.35 -11.60
C LYS A 255 14.94 20.54 -11.01
N ASP A 256 15.24 19.88 -9.89
CA ASP A 256 16.60 19.92 -9.34
C ASP A 256 17.60 19.32 -10.34
N PRO A 257 18.76 19.97 -10.58
CA PRO A 257 19.72 19.50 -11.56
C PRO A 257 20.39 18.17 -11.17
N ASN A 258 20.32 17.77 -9.90
CA ASN A 258 20.91 16.53 -9.39
C ASN A 258 19.97 15.32 -9.43
N VAL A 259 18.77 15.46 -10.00
CA VAL A 259 17.77 14.39 -10.08
C VAL A 259 17.62 13.93 -11.53
N HIS A 260 18.06 12.70 -11.79
CA HIS A 260 18.08 12.09 -13.11
C HIS A 260 17.15 10.87 -13.15
N GLU A 261 16.30 10.82 -14.17
CA GLU A 261 15.44 9.66 -14.43
C GLU A 261 16.15 8.76 -15.43
N GLU A 262 16.39 7.51 -15.05
CA GLU A 262 17.03 6.53 -15.93
C GLU A 262 16.03 5.92 -16.92
N GLU A 263 16.57 5.35 -18.00
CA GLU A 263 15.77 4.65 -18.98
C GLU A 263 15.11 3.41 -18.35
N GLY A 264 13.82 3.24 -18.63
CA GLY A 264 13.03 2.17 -18.02
C GLY A 264 13.30 0.82 -18.65
N THR A 265 13.20 -0.24 -17.84
CA THR A 265 13.22 -1.63 -18.32
C THR A 265 11.80 -2.17 -18.39
N ARG A 266 11.52 -3.02 -19.38
CA ARG A 266 10.23 -3.69 -19.55
C ARG A 266 10.45 -5.17 -19.86
N ILE A 267 9.84 -6.04 -19.08
CA ILE A 267 9.96 -7.49 -19.21
C ILE A 267 8.56 -8.08 -19.33
N ARG A 268 8.38 -9.00 -20.29
CA ARG A 268 7.12 -9.75 -20.44
C ARG A 268 7.11 -10.93 -19.48
N THR A 269 6.10 -11.00 -18.64
CA THR A 269 5.87 -12.11 -17.70
C THR A 269 5.33 -13.35 -18.41
N SER A 270 5.46 -14.52 -17.78
CA SER A 270 4.92 -15.80 -18.29
C SER A 270 3.41 -15.78 -18.50
N GLU A 271 2.69 -14.93 -17.76
CA GLU A 271 1.23 -14.72 -17.89
C GLU A 271 0.85 -13.75 -19.03
N GLY A 272 1.83 -13.27 -19.81
CA GLY A 272 1.59 -12.34 -20.91
C GLY A 272 1.46 -10.86 -20.50
N LYS A 273 1.60 -10.54 -19.20
CA LYS A 273 1.56 -9.15 -18.66
C LYS A 273 2.94 -8.49 -18.74
N TRP A 274 3.00 -7.16 -18.70
CA TRP A 274 4.26 -6.41 -18.71
C TRP A 274 4.66 -5.96 -17.30
N LEU A 275 5.89 -6.29 -16.90
CA LEU A 275 6.51 -5.75 -15.70
C LEU A 275 7.49 -4.65 -16.14
N ALA A 276 7.20 -3.40 -15.76
CA ALA A 276 8.07 -2.28 -16.05
C ALA A 276 8.76 -1.79 -14.77
N SER A 277 10.02 -1.38 -14.89
CA SER A 277 10.80 -0.79 -13.79
C SER A 277 11.49 0.47 -14.25
N LYS A 278 11.43 1.53 -13.44
CA LYS A 278 12.07 2.82 -13.72
C LYS A 278 12.78 3.34 -12.49
N ILE A 279 14.04 3.72 -12.67
CA ILE A 279 14.91 4.15 -11.57
C ILE A 279 15.04 5.67 -11.59
N LEU A 280 14.92 6.30 -10.42
CA LEU A 280 15.25 7.69 -10.20
C LEU A 280 16.57 7.78 -9.44
N ARG A 281 17.61 8.31 -10.09
CA ARG A 281 18.92 8.55 -9.49
C ARG A 281 19.00 9.98 -8.98
N ILE A 282 19.35 10.14 -7.71
CA ILE A 282 19.57 11.43 -7.07
C ILE A 282 21.04 11.46 -6.67
N GLU A 283 21.81 12.29 -7.36
CA GLU A 283 23.25 12.43 -7.14
C GLU A 283 23.52 13.45 -6.04
N LYS A 284 24.54 13.20 -5.21
CA LYS A 284 24.99 14.10 -4.13
C LYS A 284 23.83 14.71 -3.34
N VAL A 285 23.10 13.86 -2.62
CA VAL A 285 21.88 14.26 -1.87
C VAL A 285 22.16 15.48 -0.98
N ASN A 286 21.33 16.51 -1.12
CA ASN A 286 21.38 17.75 -0.34
C ASN A 286 20.16 17.90 0.59
N GLU A 287 20.14 18.93 1.43
CA GLU A 287 19.01 19.17 2.35
C GLU A 287 17.69 19.46 1.62
N ASN A 288 17.74 20.05 0.43
CA ASN A 288 16.54 20.32 -0.38
C ASN A 288 15.90 19.04 -0.94
N ASN A 289 16.65 17.92 -0.99
CA ASN A 289 16.14 16.62 -1.42
C ASN A 289 15.47 15.84 -0.28
N LEU A 290 15.72 16.21 0.98
CA LEU A 290 15.11 15.58 2.15
C LEU A 290 13.67 16.05 2.36
N ASN A 291 12.84 15.21 2.98
CA ASN A 291 11.41 15.49 3.24
C ASN A 291 10.59 15.90 2.01
N PHE A 292 11.10 15.61 0.81
CA PHE A 292 10.42 15.81 -0.46
C PHE A 292 9.79 14.49 -0.93
N SER A 293 8.57 14.55 -1.44
CA SER A 293 7.84 13.38 -1.94
C SER A 293 8.13 13.17 -3.42
N TYR A 294 8.98 12.19 -3.72
CA TYR A 294 9.23 11.71 -5.07
C TYR A 294 8.13 10.72 -5.47
N ASN A 295 7.25 11.13 -6.39
CA ASN A 295 6.07 10.35 -6.76
C ASN A 295 6.32 9.57 -8.05
N CYS A 296 6.28 8.25 -7.99
CA CYS A 296 6.23 7.39 -9.18
C CYS A 296 4.78 7.10 -9.53
N THR A 297 4.41 7.30 -10.79
CA THR A 297 3.03 7.10 -11.28
C THR A 297 3.02 6.14 -12.45
N ALA A 298 2.11 5.16 -12.39
CA ALA A 298 1.75 4.30 -13.50
C ALA A 298 0.36 4.71 -14.02
N ALA A 299 0.26 5.04 -15.29
CA ALA A 299 -0.96 5.54 -15.91
C ALA A 299 -1.39 4.67 -17.10
N SER A 300 -2.69 4.42 -17.18
CA SER A 300 -3.39 3.71 -18.25
C SER A 300 -4.69 4.45 -18.59
N GLU A 301 -5.34 4.07 -19.69
CA GLU A 301 -6.70 4.55 -20.03
C GLU A 301 -7.72 4.19 -18.95
N GLY A 302 -7.50 3.07 -18.24
CA GLY A 302 -8.42 2.55 -17.21
C GLY A 302 -8.19 3.10 -15.79
N GLY A 303 -7.08 3.79 -15.52
CA GLY A 303 -6.78 4.28 -14.18
C GLY A 303 -5.32 4.68 -13.96
N ILE A 304 -5.07 5.25 -12.78
CA ILE A 304 -3.76 5.76 -12.38
C ILE A 304 -3.43 5.20 -11.00
N ASP A 305 -2.19 4.77 -10.82
CA ASP A 305 -1.66 4.34 -9.54
C ASP A 305 -0.39 5.13 -9.21
N THR A 306 -0.30 5.67 -7.98
CA THR A 306 0.85 6.47 -7.54
C THR A 306 1.46 5.89 -6.27
N LYS A 307 2.79 5.94 -6.19
CA LYS A 307 3.62 5.57 -5.04
C LYS A 307 4.60 6.70 -4.72
N SER A 308 4.75 7.02 -3.45
CA SER A 308 5.58 8.12 -2.97
C SER A 308 6.80 7.61 -2.21
N PHE A 309 7.94 8.23 -2.47
CA PHE A 309 9.21 7.99 -1.78
C PHE A 309 9.63 9.28 -1.06
N ILE A 310 9.91 9.19 0.24
CA ILE A 310 10.40 10.31 1.05
C ILE A 310 11.80 9.97 1.56
N LEU A 311 12.75 10.86 1.27
CA LEU A 311 14.12 10.75 1.77
C LEU A 311 14.22 11.33 3.18
N LEU A 312 14.74 10.53 4.11
CA LEU A 312 15.02 10.93 5.49
C LEU A 312 16.52 10.91 5.73
N LYS A 313 17.03 11.87 6.51
CA LYS A 313 18.43 11.84 6.93
C LYS A 313 18.68 10.59 7.76
N LYS A 314 19.72 9.83 7.42
CA LYS A 314 20.21 8.78 8.30
C LYS A 314 20.86 9.46 9.50
N GLU A 315 20.22 9.35 10.66
CA GLU A 315 20.88 9.63 11.92
C GLU A 315 21.93 8.56 12.11
N ASP A 316 23.19 8.97 12.17
CA ASP A 316 24.25 8.08 12.64
C ASP A 316 23.83 7.63 14.05
N PRO A 317 23.84 6.32 14.35
CA PRO A 317 23.77 5.93 15.74
C PRO A 317 24.92 6.66 16.41
N VAL A 318 24.64 7.45 17.42
CA VAL A 318 25.68 8.08 18.25
C VAL A 318 26.59 6.94 18.68
N ASP A 319 27.75 6.82 18.02
CA ASP A 319 28.81 5.91 18.41
C ASP A 319 29.10 6.30 19.84
N ILE A 320 28.63 5.48 20.80
CA ILE A 320 28.92 5.68 22.21
C ILE A 320 30.44 5.66 22.28
N PRO A 321 31.09 6.80 22.52
CA PRO A 321 32.50 6.91 22.22
C PRO A 321 33.25 5.96 23.16
N GLY A 322 34.17 5.16 22.60
CA GLY A 322 34.81 4.04 23.29
C GLY A 322 35.45 4.40 24.64
N HIS A 323 35.71 5.70 24.89
CA HIS A 323 36.18 6.22 26.18
C HIS A 323 35.15 6.04 27.32
N ILE A 324 33.84 6.06 27.03
CA ILE A 324 32.79 5.85 28.04
C ILE A 324 32.74 4.37 28.44
N PHE A 325 32.84 3.45 27.47
CA PHE A 325 32.80 2.01 27.74
C PHE A 325 34.06 1.53 28.47
N THR A 326 35.24 2.03 28.06
CA THR A 326 36.51 1.74 28.74
C THR A 326 36.57 2.33 30.14
N ARG A 327 36.10 3.57 30.35
CA ARG A 327 35.99 4.17 31.69
C ARG A 327 34.99 3.42 32.57
N GLY A 328 33.86 2.99 32.02
CA GLY A 328 32.88 2.16 32.72
C GLY A 328 33.45 0.81 33.18
N MET A 329 34.19 0.13 32.30
CA MET A 329 34.85 -1.14 32.60
C MET A 329 35.93 -1.00 33.69
N ILE A 330 36.75 0.06 33.64
CA ILE A 330 37.78 0.32 34.66
C ILE A 330 37.13 0.55 36.04
N VAL A 331 36.05 1.33 36.10
CA VAL A 331 35.32 1.59 37.36
C VAL A 331 34.70 0.32 37.91
N ALA A 332 34.09 -0.53 37.06
CA ALA A 332 33.51 -1.79 37.50
C ALA A 332 34.55 -2.77 38.07
N VAL A 333 35.74 -2.83 37.47
CA VAL A 333 36.87 -3.64 37.98
C VAL A 333 37.36 -3.11 39.32
N LEU A 334 37.53 -1.78 39.46
CA LEU A 334 37.95 -1.17 40.72
C LEU A 334 36.95 -1.45 41.86
N ILE A 335 35.65 -1.33 41.59
CA ILE A 335 34.61 -1.65 42.58
C ILE A 335 34.66 -3.13 42.97
N SER A 336 34.86 -4.02 41.99
CA SER A 336 34.96 -5.46 42.26
C SER A 336 36.17 -5.79 43.15
N VAL A 337 37.33 -5.17 42.90
CA VAL A 337 38.53 -5.33 43.74
C VAL A 337 38.29 -4.81 45.16
N VAL A 338 37.62 -3.66 45.32
CA VAL A 338 37.27 -3.12 46.63
C VAL A 338 36.34 -4.07 47.40
N ILE A 339 35.33 -4.63 46.74
CA ILE A 339 34.42 -5.60 47.36
C ILE A 339 35.18 -6.85 47.81
N VAL A 340 36.06 -7.40 46.98
CA VAL A 340 36.88 -8.56 47.34
C VAL A 340 37.78 -8.23 48.53
N CYS A 341 38.44 -7.07 48.53
CA CYS A 341 39.25 -6.62 49.68
C CYS A 341 38.40 -6.51 50.96
N LEU A 342 37.23 -5.88 50.91
CA LEU A 342 36.34 -5.77 52.08
C LEU A 342 35.89 -7.13 52.60
N VAL A 343 35.56 -8.08 51.71
CA VAL A 343 35.21 -9.45 52.10
C VAL A 343 36.39 -10.17 52.73
N THR A 344 37.61 -10.04 52.18
CA THR A 344 38.81 -10.66 52.77
C THR A 344 39.16 -10.08 54.14
N VAL A 345 39.10 -8.76 54.31
CA VAL A 345 39.31 -8.09 55.60
C VAL A 345 38.21 -8.53 56.57
N GLY A 346 36.95 -8.53 56.16
CA GLY A 346 35.84 -9.00 57.00
C GLY A 346 35.97 -10.48 57.40
N ALA A 347 36.54 -11.33 56.54
CA ALA A 347 36.79 -12.73 56.85
C ALA A 347 37.96 -12.91 57.84
N ILE A 348 39.06 -12.17 57.68
CA ILE A 348 40.22 -12.22 58.58
C ILE A 348 39.84 -11.70 59.97
N TYR A 349 39.14 -10.56 60.02
CA TYR A 349 38.74 -9.90 61.26
C TYR A 349 37.34 -10.31 61.74
N ARG A 350 36.82 -11.47 61.31
CA ARG A 350 35.45 -11.90 61.66
C ARG A 350 35.23 -11.92 63.17
N VAL A 351 36.23 -12.36 63.93
CA VAL A 351 36.17 -12.43 65.40
C VAL A 351 36.23 -11.03 66.01
N ASP A 352 37.17 -10.19 65.57
CA ASP A 352 37.33 -8.83 66.07
C ASP A 352 36.14 -7.94 65.71
N LEU A 353 35.54 -8.11 64.54
CA LEU A 353 34.37 -7.37 64.08
C LEU A 353 33.11 -7.78 64.87
N VAL A 354 32.97 -9.08 65.20
CA VAL A 354 31.91 -9.55 66.09
C VAL A 354 32.10 -9.01 67.51
N LEU A 355 33.33 -9.00 68.03
CA LEU A 355 33.65 -8.44 69.34
C LEU A 355 33.42 -6.92 69.38
N PHE A 356 33.83 -6.20 68.34
CA PHE A 356 33.62 -4.76 68.20
C PHE A 356 32.13 -4.43 68.07
N TYR A 357 31.38 -5.19 67.28
CA TYR A 357 29.94 -5.04 67.16
C TYR A 357 29.23 -5.28 68.51
N ARG A 358 29.67 -6.28 69.28
CA ARG A 358 29.13 -6.57 70.61
C ARG A 358 29.49 -5.51 71.65
N HIS A 359 30.64 -4.87 71.52
CA HIS A 359 31.04 -3.76 72.39
C HIS A 359 30.25 -2.48 72.07
N PHE A 360 30.07 -2.15 70.79
CA PHE A 360 29.41 -0.92 70.37
C PHE A 360 27.88 -0.99 70.42
N LEU A 361 27.31 -2.18 70.19
CA LEU A 361 25.87 -2.45 70.19
C LEU A 361 25.40 -3.28 71.39
N GLY A 362 26.28 -3.55 72.34
CA GLY A 362 25.95 -4.08 73.66
C GLY A 362 25.21 -3.02 74.44
N ARG A 363 23.90 -2.91 74.19
CA ARG A 363 22.98 -2.07 74.95
C ARG A 363 23.05 -2.52 76.41
N ASP A 364 23.31 -1.57 77.30
CA ASP A 364 23.36 -1.79 78.74
C ASP A 364 21.94 -2.19 79.21
N GLU A 365 21.66 -3.50 79.25
CA GLU A 365 20.35 -4.08 79.65
C GLU A 365 19.96 -3.72 81.10
N THR A 366 20.85 -3.04 81.82
CA THR A 366 20.74 -2.68 83.22
C THR A 366 19.81 -1.48 83.50
N LEU A 367 19.35 -0.75 82.48
CA LEU A 367 18.55 0.47 82.69
C LEU A 367 17.02 0.28 82.58
N THR A 368 16.52 -0.83 82.00
CA THR A 368 15.08 -0.98 81.67
C THR A 368 14.35 -2.10 82.44
N ASP A 369 15.03 -2.89 83.27
CA ASP A 369 14.48 -4.14 83.85
C ASP A 369 13.75 -3.94 85.20
N GLY A 370 13.75 -2.75 85.81
CA GLY A 370 13.05 -2.49 87.08
C GLY A 370 13.56 -3.28 88.31
N LYS A 371 14.56 -4.15 88.13
CA LYS A 371 15.21 -4.95 89.17
C LYS A 371 16.21 -4.12 89.98
N THR A 372 16.21 -4.31 91.30
CA THR A 372 16.95 -3.47 92.24
C THR A 372 18.31 -4.04 92.65
N TYR A 373 18.58 -5.30 92.30
CA TYR A 373 19.82 -6.02 92.64
C TYR A 373 20.40 -6.73 91.40
N ASP A 374 21.73 -6.75 91.30
CA ASP A 374 22.44 -7.41 90.20
C ASP A 374 22.56 -8.91 90.42
N ALA A 375 22.67 -9.36 91.67
CA ALA A 375 22.57 -10.78 92.02
C ALA A 375 22.04 -11.02 93.44
N PHE A 376 21.26 -12.08 93.60
CA PHE A 376 20.86 -12.65 94.89
C PHE A 376 21.84 -13.76 95.27
N VAL A 377 22.34 -13.75 96.51
CA VAL A 377 23.30 -14.74 97.00
C VAL A 377 22.60 -15.69 97.99
N SER A 378 22.50 -16.97 97.60
CA SER A 378 21.96 -18.05 98.44
C SER A 378 23.10 -18.88 99.02
N TYR A 379 23.05 -19.13 100.33
CA TYR A 379 23.96 -20.02 101.05
C TYR A 379 23.21 -20.74 102.19
N LEU A 380 23.68 -21.93 102.60
CA LEU A 380 23.02 -22.72 103.64
C LEU A 380 23.56 -22.36 105.04
N LYS A 381 22.65 -22.13 105.98
CA LYS A 381 22.96 -21.84 107.39
C LYS A 381 22.77 -23.10 108.24
N GLU A 382 23.81 -23.92 108.38
CA GLU A 382 23.75 -25.03 109.35
C GLU A 382 23.95 -24.51 110.79
N CYS A 383 23.00 -24.85 111.67
CA CYS A 383 23.07 -24.59 113.10
C CYS A 383 24.05 -25.56 113.78
N ARG A 384 25.37 -25.38 113.55
CA ARG A 384 26.50 -25.63 114.46
C ARG A 384 27.80 -25.58 113.66
N PRO A 385 28.69 -24.61 113.92
CA PRO A 385 29.82 -24.31 113.04
C PRO A 385 30.97 -25.25 113.36
N GLU A 386 31.37 -26.09 112.41
CA GLU A 386 32.72 -26.66 112.47
C GLU A 386 33.67 -26.00 111.47
N ASN A 387 33.19 -25.31 110.42
CA ASN A 387 34.01 -24.40 109.60
C ASN A 387 33.17 -23.23 109.06
N GLY A 388 33.35 -22.02 109.60
CA GLY A 388 32.63 -20.80 109.21
C GLY A 388 33.08 -20.16 107.89
N GLU A 389 33.91 -20.84 107.09
CA GLU A 389 34.54 -20.29 105.89
C GLU A 389 33.53 -19.88 104.81
N GLU A 390 32.42 -20.60 104.71
CA GLU A 390 31.35 -20.37 103.73
C GLU A 390 30.56 -19.10 104.04
N HIS A 391 30.29 -18.85 105.32
CA HIS A 391 29.64 -17.63 105.79
C HIS A 391 30.56 -16.43 105.57
N THR A 392 31.84 -16.54 105.93
CA THR A 392 32.85 -15.50 105.65
C THR A 392 32.96 -15.24 104.15
N PHE A 393 32.91 -16.27 103.31
CA PHE A 393 32.97 -16.09 101.87
C PHE A 393 31.73 -15.37 101.31
N ALA A 394 30.53 -15.82 101.65
CA ALA A 394 29.27 -15.27 101.12
C ALA A 394 28.96 -13.86 101.65
N VAL A 395 29.30 -13.58 102.92
CA VAL A 395 28.91 -12.33 103.61
C VAL A 395 30.03 -11.28 103.62
N GLU A 396 31.30 -11.67 103.64
CA GLU A 396 32.42 -10.70 103.69
C GLU A 396 33.19 -10.59 102.39
N ILE A 397 33.62 -11.72 101.82
CA ILE A 397 34.52 -11.72 100.64
C ILE A 397 33.74 -11.31 99.39
N LEU A 398 32.57 -11.91 99.19
CA LEU A 398 31.77 -11.69 97.98
C LEU A 398 31.30 -10.24 97.85
N PRO A 399 30.77 -9.58 98.90
CA PRO A 399 30.47 -8.14 98.85
C PRO A 399 31.72 -7.27 98.67
N ARG A 400 32.83 -7.62 99.34
CA ARG A 400 34.08 -6.83 99.24
C ARG A 400 34.67 -6.84 97.83
N VAL A 401 34.50 -7.90 97.06
CA VAL A 401 34.94 -7.95 95.67
C VAL A 401 33.88 -7.35 94.76
N LEU A 402 32.66 -7.88 94.77
CA LEU A 402 31.65 -7.52 93.77
C LEU A 402 31.02 -6.14 94.01
N GLU A 403 30.74 -5.75 95.25
CA GLU A 403 30.19 -4.42 95.55
C GLU A 403 31.30 -3.35 95.54
N LYS A 404 32.44 -3.60 96.18
CA LYS A 404 33.48 -2.55 96.37
C LYS A 404 34.44 -2.40 95.19
N HIS A 405 34.84 -3.48 94.52
CA HIS A 405 35.77 -3.37 93.37
C HIS A 405 35.04 -3.25 92.03
N PHE A 406 33.87 -3.87 91.90
CA PHE A 406 33.14 -3.92 90.63
C PHE A 406 31.81 -3.14 90.62
N GLY A 407 31.38 -2.59 91.76
CA GLY A 407 30.19 -1.72 91.84
C GLY A 407 28.84 -2.42 91.69
N TYR A 408 28.79 -3.75 91.77
CA TYR A 408 27.54 -4.51 91.69
C TYR A 408 26.74 -4.40 92.99
N LYS A 409 25.40 -4.47 92.91
CA LYS A 409 24.54 -4.47 94.09
C LYS A 409 24.06 -5.88 94.41
N LEU A 410 24.60 -6.49 95.46
CA LEU A 410 24.21 -7.84 95.89
C LEU A 410 23.08 -7.77 96.92
N CYS A 411 22.18 -8.76 96.87
CA CYS A 411 21.20 -8.99 97.92
C CYS A 411 21.61 -10.24 98.72
N ILE A 412 21.79 -10.06 100.05
CA ILE A 412 22.16 -11.15 100.96
C ILE A 412 21.06 -11.31 102.01
N PHE A 413 20.56 -12.53 102.13
CA PHE A 413 19.40 -12.85 102.98
C PHE A 413 19.55 -12.40 104.44
N GLU A 414 20.74 -12.51 105.06
CA GLU A 414 20.95 -12.11 106.46
C GLU A 414 21.10 -10.60 106.69
N ARG A 415 21.44 -9.82 105.65
CA ARG A 415 21.70 -8.37 105.79
C ARG A 415 20.47 -7.53 105.44
N ASP A 416 19.72 -7.96 104.44
CA ASP A 416 18.72 -7.11 103.77
C ASP A 416 17.26 -7.50 104.07
N VAL A 417 17.02 -8.47 104.97
CA VAL A 417 15.68 -8.96 105.37
C VAL A 417 15.29 -8.48 106.77
N VAL A 418 14.05 -8.00 106.93
CA VAL A 418 13.52 -7.47 108.21
C VAL A 418 12.88 -8.61 109.03
N PRO A 419 13.25 -8.83 110.31
CA PRO A 419 12.69 -9.95 111.08
C PRO A 419 11.21 -9.75 111.40
N GLY A 420 10.33 -10.68 110.98
CA GLY A 420 8.90 -10.69 111.35
C GLY A 420 7.87 -11.21 110.34
N ARG A 421 8.26 -11.69 109.15
CA ARG A 421 7.36 -12.31 108.14
C ARG A 421 7.76 -13.74 107.78
N ALA A 422 6.86 -14.46 107.11
CA ALA A 422 7.10 -15.83 106.63
C ALA A 422 8.27 -15.86 105.63
N VAL A 423 9.30 -16.65 105.96
CA VAL A 423 10.63 -16.63 105.32
C VAL A 423 10.62 -16.98 103.83
N VAL A 424 9.69 -17.84 103.39
CA VAL A 424 9.72 -18.41 102.03
C VAL A 424 9.24 -17.43 100.96
N ASP A 425 8.17 -16.68 101.23
CA ASP A 425 7.60 -15.72 100.27
C ASP A 425 8.52 -14.52 100.03
N GLU A 426 9.32 -14.15 101.04
CA GLU A 426 10.27 -13.04 100.96
C GLU A 426 11.51 -13.39 100.13
N ILE A 427 12.02 -14.62 100.24
CA ILE A 427 13.10 -15.12 99.38
C ILE A 427 12.67 -15.10 97.91
N HIS A 428 11.43 -15.54 97.61
CA HIS A 428 10.91 -15.52 96.25
C HIS A 428 10.85 -14.08 95.68
N SER A 429 10.36 -13.11 96.46
CA SER A 429 10.33 -11.70 96.02
C SER A 429 11.73 -11.10 95.80
N LEU A 430 12.75 -11.52 96.55
CA LEU A 430 14.12 -11.01 96.41
C LEU A 430 14.85 -11.64 95.22
N ILE A 431 14.58 -12.91 94.92
CA ILE A 431 15.05 -13.57 93.70
C ILE A 431 14.45 -12.89 92.48
N GLU A 432 13.16 -12.59 92.49
CA GLU A 432 12.47 -11.92 91.37
C GLU A 432 13.01 -10.50 91.11
N LYS A 433 13.43 -9.80 92.17
CA LYS A 433 14.07 -8.47 92.10
C LYS A 433 15.55 -8.50 91.73
N SER A 434 16.13 -9.67 91.49
CA SER A 434 17.55 -9.87 91.19
C SER A 434 17.76 -10.37 89.76
N ARG A 435 18.81 -9.89 89.07
CA ARG A 435 19.09 -10.29 87.68
C ARG A 435 19.70 -11.67 87.55
N ARG A 436 20.48 -12.08 88.56
CA ARG A 436 21.20 -13.36 88.59
C ARG A 436 21.08 -13.98 89.97
N LEU A 437 21.15 -15.30 90.01
CA LEU A 437 21.19 -16.09 91.25
C LEU A 437 22.60 -16.67 91.39
N ILE A 438 23.28 -16.34 92.48
CA ILE A 438 24.57 -16.93 92.86
C ILE A 438 24.30 -17.88 94.02
N ILE A 439 24.53 -19.16 93.78
CA ILE A 439 24.41 -20.21 94.80
C ILE A 439 25.82 -20.56 95.26
N VAL A 440 26.13 -20.29 96.53
CA VAL A 440 27.39 -20.73 97.13
C VAL A 440 27.19 -22.16 97.59
N LEU A 441 27.68 -23.10 96.77
CA LEU A 441 27.61 -24.53 97.06
C LEU A 441 28.71 -24.92 98.04
N SER A 442 28.32 -25.57 99.12
CA SER A 442 29.23 -26.21 100.06
C SER A 442 29.06 -27.72 100.14
N LYS A 443 30.02 -28.39 100.79
CA LYS A 443 29.93 -29.85 101.00
C LYS A 443 28.71 -30.23 101.85
N SER A 444 28.28 -29.35 102.77
CA SER A 444 27.04 -29.49 103.55
C SER A 444 25.79 -29.16 102.73
N TYR A 445 25.86 -28.19 101.80
CA TYR A 445 24.77 -27.89 100.84
C TYR A 445 24.37 -29.12 100.01
N MET A 446 25.35 -29.92 99.59
CA MET A 446 25.13 -31.14 98.79
C MET A 446 24.70 -32.36 99.65
N ALA A 447 24.84 -32.31 100.98
CA ALA A 447 24.54 -33.43 101.89
C ALA A 447 23.10 -33.40 102.44
N ASN A 448 22.46 -32.22 102.53
CA ASN A 448 21.10 -32.08 103.03
C ASN A 448 20.00 -32.36 101.99
N GLU A 449 20.31 -32.41 100.68
CA GLU A 449 19.35 -32.87 99.66
C GLU A 449 19.12 -34.40 99.66
N VAL A 450 19.88 -35.17 100.46
CA VAL A 450 19.74 -36.64 100.53
C VAL A 450 18.91 -37.09 101.74
N ARG A 451 18.23 -36.17 102.45
CA ARG A 451 17.50 -36.51 103.69
C ARG A 451 16.17 -35.79 103.89
N GLU A 452 15.37 -35.67 102.84
CA GLU A 452 13.90 -35.64 102.96
C GLU A 452 13.28 -36.58 101.91
N ALA A 453 12.71 -37.67 102.44
CA ALA A 453 11.80 -38.71 101.92
C ALA A 453 11.73 -39.01 100.41
#